data_AF-A0A352NMM0-F1
#
_entry.id   AF-A0A352NMM0-F1
#
_cell.length_a   1.000
_cell.length_b   1.000
_cell.length_c   1.000
_cell.angle_alpha   90.00
_cell.angle_beta   90.00
_cell.angle_gamma   90.00
#
_symmetry.space_group_name_H-M   'P 1'
#
loop_
_entity.id
_entity.type
_entity.pdbx_description
1 polymer ?
#
loop_
_entity_poly.entity_id
_entity_poly.type
_entity_poly.pdbx_seq_one_letter_code
_entity_poly.pdbx_strand_id
1 'polypeptide(L)'
;GAERLQRIRQELETKQELAALAVQFAEQAFKDLHGEDKYNQAADWLAARAQEKGISIAASEIKGLVEAALRAFKDEFGEEWANTAEMSSDAEEGAG
;
A
#
# COMPACT_ATOMS: atom_id res chain seq x y z
N GLY A 1 8.08 -20.53 20.23
CA GLY A 1 6.85 -20.83 21.00
C GLY A 1 5.70 -19.94 20.53
N ALA A 2 4.50 -20.18 21.04
CA ALA A 2 3.25 -19.52 20.63
C ALA A 2 3.31 -17.98 20.69
N GLU A 3 3.91 -17.41 21.73
CA GLU A 3 4.05 -15.94 21.89
C GLU A 3 4.84 -15.26 20.76
N ARG A 4 5.84 -15.96 20.19
CA ARG A 4 6.60 -15.45 19.04
C ARG A 4 5.71 -15.38 17.80
N LEU A 5 4.89 -16.42 17.58
CA LEU A 5 3.98 -16.46 16.44
C LEU A 5 2.89 -15.39 16.55
N GLN A 6 2.38 -15.15 17.76
CA GLN A 6 1.41 -14.09 18.01
C GLN A 6 1.99 -12.70 17.69
N ARG A 7 3.22 -12.41 18.13
CA ARG A 7 3.90 -11.14 17.80
C ARG A 7 4.11 -10.96 16.30
N ILE A 8 4.56 -12.00 15.60
CA ILE A 8 4.74 -11.95 14.14
C ILE A 8 3.41 -11.67 13.44
N ARG A 9 2.33 -12.33 13.87
CA ARG A 9 1.00 -12.11 13.30
C ARG A 9 0.53 -10.66 13.52
N GLN A 10 0.68 -10.14 14.73
CA GLN A 10 0.25 -8.79 15.07
C GLN A 10 1.06 -7.72 14.31
N GLU A 11 2.37 -7.94 14.13
CA GLU A 11 3.19 -7.05 13.31
C GLU A 11 2.74 -7.07 11.84
N LEU A 12 2.46 -8.25 11.28
CA LEU A 12 1.95 -8.39 9.92
C LEU A 12 0.59 -7.68 9.72
N GLU A 13 -0.34 -7.89 10.65
CA GLU A 13 -1.66 -7.22 10.65
C GLU A 13 -1.48 -5.70 10.71
N THR A 14 -0.61 -5.20 11.59
CA THR A 14 -0.33 -3.76 11.70
C THR A 14 0.23 -3.18 10.40
N LYS A 15 1.14 -3.90 9.73
CA LYS A 15 1.72 -3.49 8.44
C LYS A 15 0.65 -3.43 7.34
N GLN A 16 -0.24 -4.41 7.29
CA GLN A 16 -1.35 -4.46 6.34
C GLN A 16 -2.36 -3.32 6.56
N GLU A 17 -2.72 -3.06 7.83
CA GLU A 17 -3.61 -1.95 8.19
C GLU A 17 -2.99 -0.59 7.81
N LEU A 18 -1.71 -0.38 8.09
CA LEU A 18 -1.01 0.85 7.71
C LEU A 18 -0.96 1.05 6.19
N ALA A 19 -0.78 -0.02 5.42
CA ALA A 19 -0.77 0.05 3.95
C ALA A 19 -2.15 0.41 3.39
N ALA A 20 -3.22 -0.19 3.93
CA ALA A 20 -4.59 0.16 3.55
C ALA A 20 -4.92 1.63 3.88
N LEU A 21 -4.44 2.15 5.01
CA LEU A 21 -4.57 3.57 5.36
C LEU A 21 -3.76 4.47 4.43
N ALA A 22 -2.55 4.05 4.04
CA ALA A 22 -1.69 4.81 3.15
C ALA A 22 -2.34 5.02 1.77
N VAL A 23 -2.92 3.97 1.20
CA VAL A 23 -3.64 4.04 -0.08
C VAL A 23 -4.85 4.98 0.02
N GLN A 24 -5.68 4.83 1.06
CA GLN A 24 -6.83 5.71 1.29
C GLN A 24 -6.42 7.17 1.45
N PHE A 25 -5.36 7.43 2.22
CA PHE A 25 -4.82 8.77 2.39
C PHE A 25 -4.35 9.34 1.05
N ALA A 26 -3.60 8.56 0.27
CA ALA A 26 -3.07 9.03 -1.00
C ALA A 26 -4.19 9.39 -1.99
N GLU A 27 -5.26 8.59 -2.04
CA GLU A 27 -6.45 8.87 -2.85
C GLU A 27 -7.18 10.16 -2.43
N GLN A 28 -7.28 10.40 -1.12
CA GLN A 28 -8.00 11.57 -0.60
C GLN A 28 -7.18 12.87 -0.66
N ALA A 29 -5.87 12.79 -0.41
CA ALA A 29 -4.98 13.93 -0.29
C ALA A 29 -4.41 14.41 -1.63
N PHE A 30 -4.20 13.50 -2.59
CA PHE A 30 -3.54 13.79 -3.86
C PHE A 30 -4.46 13.55 -5.05
N LYS A 31 -5.58 14.29 -5.08
CA LYS A 31 -6.62 14.15 -6.11
C LYS A 31 -6.13 14.46 -7.53
N ASP A 32 -5.12 15.32 -7.64
CA ASP A 32 -4.52 15.74 -8.91
C ASP A 32 -3.32 14.86 -9.33
N LEU A 33 -2.90 13.92 -8.48
CA LEU A 33 -1.88 12.93 -8.83
C LEU A 33 -2.55 11.66 -9.37
N HIS A 34 -1.83 10.96 -10.22
CA HIS A 34 -2.28 9.72 -10.85
C HIS A 34 -1.15 8.71 -10.88
N GLY A 35 -1.48 7.45 -11.15
CA GLY A 35 -0.47 6.45 -11.48
C GLY A 35 0.62 6.27 -10.44
N GLU A 36 1.84 6.20 -10.94
CA GLU A 36 3.07 6.03 -10.17
C GLU A 36 3.29 7.14 -9.12
N ASP A 37 2.92 8.38 -9.42
CA ASP A 37 3.11 9.49 -8.47
C ASP A 37 2.28 9.29 -7.21
N LYS A 38 1.00 8.92 -7.37
CA LYS A 38 0.13 8.65 -6.20
C LYS A 38 0.59 7.39 -5.47
N TYR A 39 1.08 6.38 -6.21
CA TYR A 39 1.65 5.17 -5.60
C TYR A 39 2.84 5.51 -4.70
N ASN A 40 3.75 6.34 -5.18
CA ASN A 40 4.91 6.79 -4.43
C ASN A 40 4.49 7.55 -3.16
N GLN A 41 3.44 8.37 -3.22
CA GLN A 41 2.90 9.02 -2.02
C GLN A 41 2.39 8.02 -0.97
N ALA A 42 1.71 6.95 -1.39
CA ALA A 42 1.28 5.90 -0.47
C ALA A 42 2.48 5.15 0.15
N ALA A 43 3.49 4.83 -0.66
CA ALA A 43 4.72 4.18 -0.20
C ALA A 43 5.50 5.04 0.81
N ASP A 44 5.68 6.32 0.51
CA ASP A 44 6.36 7.28 1.39
C ASP A 44 5.59 7.48 2.71
N TRP A 45 4.26 7.59 2.64
CA TRP A 45 3.43 7.71 3.82
C TRP A 45 3.51 6.46 4.70
N LEU A 46 3.43 5.26 4.10
CA LEU A 46 3.59 4.00 4.83
C LEU A 46 4.94 3.92 5.53
N ALA A 47 6.03 4.26 4.82
CA ALA A 47 7.38 4.28 5.37
C ALA A 47 7.49 5.21 6.59
N ALA A 48 7.01 6.46 6.45
CA ALA A 48 7.05 7.45 7.51
C ALA A 48 6.23 6.99 8.73
N ARG A 49 5.01 6.48 8.52
CA ARG A 49 4.13 6.06 9.60
C ARG A 49 4.63 4.82 10.34
N ALA A 50 5.25 3.89 9.61
CA ALA A 50 5.91 2.73 10.21
C ALA A 50 7.11 3.16 11.05
N GLN A 51 7.92 4.09 10.54
CA GLN A 51 9.09 4.63 11.26
C GLN A 51 8.69 5.32 12.57
N GLU A 52 7.64 6.16 12.57
CA GLU A 52 7.11 6.80 13.78
C GLU A 52 6.68 5.79 14.86
N LYS A 53 6.26 4.59 14.44
CA LYS A 53 5.82 3.49 15.31
C LYS A 53 6.94 2.51 15.66
N GLY A 54 8.17 2.74 15.19
CA GLY A 54 9.30 1.83 15.39
C GLY A 54 9.18 0.50 14.63
N ILE A 55 8.37 0.45 13.57
CA ILE A 55 8.18 -0.73 12.73
C ILE A 55 9.12 -0.62 11.53
N SER A 56 10.01 -1.60 11.37
CA SER A 56 10.87 -1.68 10.19
C SER A 56 10.16 -2.41 9.05
N ILE A 57 10.11 -1.77 7.89
CA ILE A 57 9.54 -2.35 6.66
C ILE A 57 10.56 -2.12 5.55
N ALA A 58 10.96 -3.18 4.84
CA ALA A 58 11.85 -3.04 3.71
C ALA A 58 11.11 -2.39 2.52
N ALA A 59 11.83 -1.67 1.64
CA ALA A 59 11.22 -1.03 0.48
C ALA A 59 10.44 -2.01 -0.43
N SER A 60 10.95 -3.22 -0.62
CA SER A 60 10.25 -4.28 -1.37
C SER A 60 8.98 -4.77 -0.65
N GLU A 61 8.98 -4.78 0.68
CA GLU A 61 7.81 -5.16 1.49
C GLU A 61 6.76 -4.04 1.48
N ILE A 62 7.17 -2.76 1.53
CA ILE A 62 6.29 -1.60 1.31
C ILE A 62 5.60 -1.74 -0.04
N LYS A 63 6.35 -2.03 -1.10
CA LYS A 63 5.78 -2.22 -2.45
C LYS A 63 4.69 -3.28 -2.47
N GLY A 64 4.99 -4.47 -1.95
CA GLY A 64 4.03 -5.57 -1.92
C GLY A 64 2.80 -5.28 -1.04
N LEU A 65 2.97 -4.58 0.09
CA LEU A 65 1.86 -4.20 0.98
C LEU A 65 0.92 -3.18 0.32
N VAL A 66 1.47 -2.18 -0.38
CA VAL A 66 0.67 -1.17 -1.10
C VAL A 66 -0.09 -1.81 -2.26
N GLU A 67 0.57 -2.68 -3.05
CA GLU A 67 -0.09 -3.42 -4.15
C GLU A 67 -1.20 -4.34 -3.64
N ALA A 68 -0.97 -5.05 -2.53
CA ALA A 68 -1.97 -5.91 -1.92
C ALA A 68 -3.18 -5.10 -1.43
N ALA A 69 -2.96 -3.93 -0.82
CA ALA A 69 -4.03 -3.03 -0.39
C ALA A 69 -4.83 -2.48 -1.58
N LEU A 70 -4.16 -2.05 -2.65
CA LEU A 70 -4.82 -1.60 -3.88
C LEU A 70 -5.69 -2.71 -4.49
N ARG A 71 -5.18 -3.94 -4.55
CA ARG A 71 -5.94 -5.08 -5.05
C ARG A 71 -7.16 -5.38 -4.17
N ALA A 72 -7.00 -5.37 -2.85
CA ALA A 72 -8.11 -5.57 -1.93
C ALA A 72 -9.22 -4.53 -2.12
N PHE A 73 -8.86 -3.25 -2.30
CA PHE A 73 -9.85 -2.21 -2.58
C PHE A 73 -10.52 -2.37 -3.95
N LYS A 74 -9.78 -2.79 -4.99
CA LYS A 74 -10.36 -3.12 -6.30
C LYS A 74 -11.37 -4.27 -6.19
N ASP A 75 -11.04 -5.31 -5.41
CA ASP A 75 -11.90 -6.46 -5.20
C ASP A 75 -13.17 -6.10 -4.39
N GLU A 76 -13.06 -5.18 -3.43
CA GLU A 76 -14.17 -4.76 -2.56
C GLU A 76 -15.11 -3.73 -3.22
N PHE A 77 -14.57 -2.77 -3.97
CA PHE A 77 -15.31 -1.63 -4.53
C PHE A 77 -15.52 -1.68 -6.05
N GLY A 78 -14.91 -2.65 -6.75
CA GLY A 78 -15.08 -2.88 -8.18
C GLY A 78 -14.46 -1.80 -9.08
N GLU A 79 -14.95 -1.74 -10.33
CA GLU A 79 -14.45 -0.89 -11.42
C GLU A 79 -14.43 0.62 -11.09
N GLU A 80 -15.30 1.08 -10.19
CA GLU A 80 -15.36 2.49 -9.73
C GLU A 80 -14.05 2.91 -9.04
N TRP A 81 -13.43 1.96 -8.32
CA TRP A 81 -12.10 2.18 -7.73
C TRP A 81 -11.00 2.04 -8.76
N ALA A 82 -11.12 1.10 -9.70
CA ALA A 82 -10.13 0.89 -10.76
C ALA A 82 -9.98 2.10 -11.70
N ASN A 83 -11.09 2.78 -12.03
CA ASN A 83 -11.07 3.99 -12.88
C ASN A 83 -10.47 5.22 -12.18
N THR A 84 -10.41 5.24 -10.85
CA THR A 84 -9.79 6.34 -10.07
C THR A 84 -8.34 6.01 -9.68
N ALA A 85 -8.08 4.73 -9.41
CA ALA A 85 -6.78 4.17 -9.02
C ALA A 85 -6.08 3.50 -10.22
N GLU A 86 -5.72 4.31 -11.21
CA GLU A 86 -4.76 3.99 -12.29
C GLU A 86 -3.32 3.76 -11.73
N MET A 87 -3.15 3.39 -10.46
CA MET A 87 -1.87 3.35 -9.72
C MET A 87 -0.96 2.16 -10.07
N SER A 88 -1.22 1.42 -11.16
CA SER A 88 -0.43 0.20 -11.45
C SER A 88 -0.39 -0.29 -12.90
N SER A 89 -0.97 0.41 -13.89
CA SER A 89 -1.13 -0.16 -15.24
C SER A 89 0.14 -0.16 -16.11
N ASP A 90 1.16 0.67 -15.85
CA ASP A 90 2.26 0.90 -16.80
C ASP A 90 3.63 0.35 -16.40
N ALA A 91 3.71 -0.59 -15.45
CA ALA A 91 5.00 -1.16 -15.02
C ALA A 91 5.45 -2.42 -15.79
N GLU A 92 4.67 -2.97 -16.73
CA GLU A 92 5.03 -4.25 -17.39
C GLU A 92 4.83 -4.37 -18.92
N GLU A 93 4.54 -3.31 -19.68
CA GLU A 93 4.57 -3.38 -21.16
C GLU A 93 5.56 -2.38 -21.77
N GLY A 94 6.84 -2.77 -21.79
CA GLY A 94 7.90 -1.96 -22.39
C GLY A 94 9.19 -2.74 -22.71
N ALA A 95 9.09 -4.05 -22.91
CA ALA A 95 10.19 -4.89 -23.42
C ALA A 95 9.66 -5.89 -24.45
N GLY A 96 9.42 -5.39 -25.66
CA GLY A 96 9.07 -6.15 -26.86
C GLY A 96 9.44 -5.37 -28.11
#